data_AF-A0A0M1JU91-F1
#
_entry.id   AF-A0A0M1JU91-F1
#
_cell.length_a   1.000
_cell.length_b   1.000
_cell.length_c   1.000
_cell.angle_alpha   90.00
_cell.angle_beta   90.00
_cell.angle_gamma   90.00
#
_symmetry.space_group_name_H-M   'P 1'
#
loop_
_entity.id
_entity.type
_entity.pdbx_description
1 polymer ?
#
loop_
_entity_poly.entity_id
_entity_poly.type
_entity_poly.pdbx_seq_one_letter_code
_entity_poly.pdbx_strand_id
1 'polypeptide(L)' 'MTEEQIQQGFPGAKRIRSKTNIKGGSKRKRWQWKKFILDEDTQHEAVEKFRESDGKHLGECDPQTGEQTKPANPKRRLQR' A
#
# COMPACT_ATOMS: atom_id res chain seq x y z
N MET A 1 9.73 -4.88 -3.02
CA MET A 1 9.40 -5.17 -1.60
C MET A 1 9.11 -6.64 -1.35
N THR A 2 9.64 -7.18 -0.26
CA THR A 2 9.40 -8.56 0.20
C THR A 2 8.28 -8.63 1.25
N GLU A 3 7.79 -9.83 1.54
CA GLU A 3 6.77 -10.04 2.57
C GLU A 3 7.33 -9.72 3.96
N GLU A 4 8.57 -10.11 4.21
CA GLU A 4 9.28 -9.91 5.47
C GLU A 4 9.42 -8.43 5.79
N GLN A 5 9.77 -7.60 4.80
CA GLN A 5 9.85 -6.14 4.96
C GLN A 5 8.49 -5.58 5.38
N ILE A 6 7.42 -5.98 4.70
CA ILE A 6 6.06 -5.52 5.02
C ILE A 6 5.63 -6.00 6.41
N GLN A 7 6.00 -7.20 6.85
CA GLN A 7 5.69 -7.67 8.21
C GLN A 7 6.41 -6.86 9.30
N GLN A 8 7.57 -6.28 9.01
CA GLN A 8 8.30 -5.43 9.98
C GLN A 8 7.53 -4.14 10.25
N GLY A 9 7.15 -3.39 9.21
CA GLY A 9 6.43 -2.12 9.37
C GLY A 9 4.93 -2.29 9.60
N PHE A 10 4.35 -3.38 9.09
CA PHE A 10 2.93 -3.70 9.18
C PHE A 10 2.70 -5.14 9.63
N PRO A 11 2.97 -5.46 10.92
CA PRO A 11 2.80 -6.82 11.44
C PRO A 11 1.39 -7.37 11.20
N GLY A 12 1.31 -8.55 10.60
CA GLY A 12 0.06 -9.22 10.25
C GLY A 12 -0.58 -8.75 8.94
N ALA A 13 0.13 -7.97 8.12
CA ALA A 13 -0.32 -7.64 6.78
C ALA A 13 -0.41 -8.92 5.93
N LYS A 14 -1.41 -9.03 5.07
CA LYS A 14 -1.60 -10.23 4.22
C LYS A 14 -1.61 -9.83 2.77
N ARG A 15 -0.85 -10.53 1.94
CA ARG A 15 -0.85 -10.30 0.50
C ARG A 15 -2.23 -10.65 -0.05
N ILE A 16 -2.85 -9.72 -0.77
CA ILE A 16 -4.14 -9.94 -1.42
C ILE A 16 -4.01 -9.79 -2.93
N ARG A 17 -4.97 -10.35 -3.67
CA ARG A 17 -5.01 -10.24 -5.13
C ARG A 17 -5.09 -8.76 -5.52
N SER A 18 -4.11 -8.34 -6.29
CA SER A 18 -4.08 -6.99 -6.86
C SER A 18 -5.14 -6.83 -7.94
N LYS A 19 -5.88 -5.73 -7.84
CA LYS A 19 -6.98 -5.41 -8.76
C LYS A 19 -6.59 -4.40 -9.84
N THR A 20 -5.56 -3.60 -9.60
CA THR A 20 -5.08 -2.61 -10.57
C THR A 20 -4.20 -3.28 -11.61
N ASN A 21 -4.68 -3.34 -12.86
CA ASN A 21 -3.83 -3.61 -14.01
C ASN A 21 -2.93 -2.39 -14.24
N ILE A 22 -1.60 -2.50 -14.07
CA ILE A 22 -0.70 -1.46 -14.57
C ILE A 22 -0.76 -1.55 -16.10
N LYS A 23 -0.86 -0.41 -16.80
CA LYS A 23 -0.62 -0.37 -18.25
C LYS A 23 0.77 -0.98 -18.51
N GLY A 24 0.83 -2.17 -19.11
CA GLY A 24 2.09 -2.91 -19.34
C GLY A 24 2.25 -4.25 -18.61
N GLY A 25 1.23 -4.73 -17.89
CA GLY A 25 1.12 -6.16 -17.53
C GLY A 25 1.53 -6.57 -16.11
N SER A 26 2.31 -5.77 -15.39
CA SER A 26 2.59 -6.04 -13.97
C SER A 26 1.44 -5.56 -13.09
N LYS A 27 1.13 -6.25 -12.00
CA LYS A 27 0.16 -5.78 -11.00
C LYS A 27 0.93 -5.36 -9.75
N ARG A 28 0.63 -4.17 -9.20
CA ARG A 28 1.23 -3.74 -7.92
C ARG A 28 0.96 -4.79 -6.85
N LYS A 29 1.92 -5.10 -5.97
CA LYS A 29 1.61 -5.95 -4.83
C LYS A 29 0.70 -5.16 -3.90
N ARG A 30 -0.39 -5.79 -3.47
CA ARG A 30 -1.37 -5.20 -2.57
C ARG A 30 -1.44 -6.03 -1.30
N TRP A 31 -1.50 -5.36 -0.17
CA TRP A 31 -1.60 -5.98 1.14
C TRP A 31 -2.81 -5.45 1.90
N GLN A 32 -3.51 -6.33 2.60
CA GLN A 32 -4.51 -5.98 3.59
C GLN A 32 -3.85 -5.92 4.96
N TRP A 33 -4.01 -4.83 5.69
CA TRP A 33 -3.54 -4.72 7.06
C TRP A 33 -4.59 -4.04 7.94
N LYS A 34 -5.17 -4.79 8.87
CA LYS A 34 -6.30 -4.33 9.72
C LYS A 34 -7.45 -3.81 8.84
N LYS A 35 -7.70 -2.48 8.85
CA LYS A 35 -8.72 -1.78 8.05
C LYS A 35 -8.12 -0.95 6.91
N PHE A 36 -6.89 -1.29 6.52
CA PHE A 36 -6.11 -0.56 5.53
C PHE A 36 -5.69 -1.44 4.37
N ILE A 37 -5.56 -0.81 3.22
CA ILE A 37 -4.98 -1.39 2.02
C ILE A 37 -3.63 -0.70 1.81
N LEU A 38 -2.59 -1.48 1.55
CA LEU A 38 -1.26 -1.01 1.22
C LEU A 38 -0.96 -1.40 -0.22
N ASP A 39 -0.69 -0.42 -1.09
CA ASP A 39 -0.21 -0.66 -2.44
C ASP A 39 1.29 -0.36 -2.51
N GLU A 40 2.07 -1.32 -3.01
CA GLU A 40 3.50 -1.11 -3.29
C GLU A 40 3.68 -0.08 -4.40
N ASP A 41 4.45 0.98 -4.12
CA ASP A 41 5.00 1.87 -5.12
C ASP A 41 6.41 1.42 -5.48
N THR A 42 6.51 0.61 -6.53
CA THR A 42 7.77 0.04 -7.01
C THR A 42 8.77 1.08 -7.50
N GLN A 43 8.33 2.31 -7.77
CA GLN A 43 9.23 3.38 -8.21
C GLN A 43 9.89 4.11 -7.03
N HIS A 44 9.23 4.16 -5.88
CA HIS A 44 9.66 4.96 -4.73
C HIS A 44 10.02 4.11 -3.50
N GLU A 45 10.08 2.78 -3.65
CA GLU A 45 10.35 1.83 -2.56
C GLU A 45 9.48 2.07 -1.30
N ALA A 46 8.24 2.51 -1.52
CA ALA A 46 7.31 2.86 -0.45
C ALA A 46 5.97 2.11 -0.57
N VAL A 47 5.14 2.22 0.46
CA VAL A 47 3.75 1.77 0.40
C VAL A 47 2.77 2.94 0.52
N GLU A 48 1.84 3.00 -0.41
CA GLU A 48 0.73 3.93 -0.37
C GLU A 48 -0.38 3.33 0.50
N LYS A 49 -0.74 4.01 1.59
CA LYS A 49 -1.72 3.52 2.57
C LYS A 49 -3.09 4.11 2.30
N PHE A 50 -4.10 3.25 2.25
CA PHE A 50 -5.49 3.63 2.04
C PHE A 50 -6.40 3.07 3.13
N ARG A 51 -7.46 3.80 3.47
CA ARG A 51 -8.55 3.25 4.27
C ARG A 51 -9.41 2.34 3.39
N GLU A 52 -9.65 1.12 3.85
CA GLU A 52 -10.39 0.12 3.08
C GLU A 52 -11.85 0.53 2.82
N SER A 53 -12.49 1.18 3.80
CA SER A 53 -13.92 1.49 3.77
C SER A 53 -14.33 2.48 2.67
N ASP A 54 -13.54 3.54 2.45
CA ASP A 54 -13.84 4.65 1.53
C ASP A 54 -12.75 4.84 0.46
N GLY A 55 -11.68 4.06 0.51
CA GLY A 55 -10.54 4.19 -0.41
C GLY A 55 -9.75 5.49 -0.22
N LYS A 56 -9.93 6.21 0.91
CA LYS A 56 -9.22 7.47 1.18
C LYS A 56 -7.73 7.20 1.30
N HIS A 57 -6.94 7.99 0.59
CA HIS A 57 -5.49 8.00 0.71
C HIS A 57 -5.07 8.60 2.06
N LEU A 58 -4.20 7.90 2.79
CA LEU A 58 -3.74 8.27 4.14
C LEU A 58 -2.28 8.73 4.15
N GLY A 59 -1.55 8.51 3.07
CA GLY A 59 -0.15 8.91 2.93
C GLY A 59 0.72 7.74 2.47
N GLU A 60 1.97 8.10 2.21
CA GLU A 60 3.04 7.15 1.89
C GLU A 60 3.73 6.75 3.20
N CYS A 61 4.08 5.47 3.32
CA CYS A 61 4.81 4.95 4.46
C CYS A 61 6.02 4.14 4.02
N ASP A 62 7.04 4.13 4.88
CA ASP A 62 8.15 3.19 4.79
C ASP A 62 7.64 1.77 5.08
N PRO A 63 7.99 0.77 4.25
CA PRO A 63 7.50 -0.59 4.41
C PRO A 63 8.10 -1.33 5.60
N GLN A 64 9.33 -1.01 6.01
CA GLN A 64 10.05 -1.70 7.08
C GLN A 64 9.77 -1.10 8.45
N THR A 65 9.65 0.22 8.55
CA THR A 65 9.38 0.91 9.82
C THR A 65 7.90 1.19 10.02
N GLY A 66 7.12 1.27 8.93
CA GLY A 66 5.72 1.69 8.97
C GLY A 66 5.54 3.19 9.17
N GLU A 67 6.62 3.96 9.22
CA GLU A 67 6.60 5.40 9.43
C GLU A 67 6.07 6.13 8.21
N GLN A 68 5.32 7.21 8.44
CA GLN A 68 4.75 7.99 7.35
C GLN A 68 5.82 8.92 6.75
N THR A 69 6.11 8.74 5.47
CA THR A 69 7.09 9.54 4.71
C THR A 69 6.44 10.71 3.99
N LYS A 70 5.15 10.59 3.61
CA LYS A 70 4.39 11.68 2.96
C LYS A 70 2.97 11.79 3.49
N PRO A 71 2.40 13.02 3.55
CA PRO A 71 1.04 13.24 4.02
C PRO A 71 -0.02 12.65 3.08
N ALA A 72 -1.24 12.55 3.59
CA ALA A 72 -2.40 12.16 2.81
C ALA A 72 -2.60 13.09 1.61
N ASN A 73 -2.88 12.50 0.45
CA ASN A 73 -3.20 13.24 -0.78
C ASN A 73 -4.70 13.10 -1.10
N PRO A 74 -5.51 14.16 -0.94
CA PRO A 74 -6.95 14.09 -1.15
C PRO A 74 -7.35 13.86 -2.61
N LYS A 75 -6.43 14.04 -3.57
CA LYS A 75 -6.65 13.72 -4.99
C LYS A 75 -6.41 12.24 -5.30
N ARG A 76 -5.76 11.49 -4.40
CA ARG A 76 -5.55 10.04 -4.57
C ARG A 76 -6.69 9.24 -3.94
N ARG A 77 -7.06 8.15 -4.61
CA ARG A 77 -8.05 7.17 -4.15
C ARG A 77 -7.57 5.77 -4.47
N LEU A 78 -7.93 4.83 -3.60
CA LEU A 78 -7.76 3.42 -3.86
C LEU A 78 -8.62 3.04 -5.07
N GLN A 79 -8.00 2.43 -6.08
CA GLN A 79 -8.74 1.80 -7.17
C GLN A 79 -9.31 0.46 -6.69
N ARG A 80 -10.65 0.34 -6.71
CA ARG A 80 -11.42 -0.83 -6.27
C ARG A 80 -11.58 -1.90 -7.33
#